data_AF-A0A9E0TRU3-F1
#
_entry.id   AF-A0A9E0TRU3-F1
#
_cell.length_a   1.000
_cell.length_b   1.000
_cell.length_c   1.000
_cell.angle_alpha   90.00
_cell.angle_beta   90.00
_cell.angle_gamma   90.00
#
_symmetry.space_group_name_H-M   'P 1'
#
loop_
_entity.id
_entity.type
_entity.pdbx_description
1 polymer ?
#
loop_
_entity_poly.entity_id
_entity_poly.type
_entity_poly.pdbx_seq_one_letter_code
_entity_poly.pdbx_strand_id
1 'polypeptide(L)'
;MGSPQDWDEVIRHFPDYDCRALAHPFEIPSSGVLIGYSMGGRIALRSPLPKIVISAHPGLQTAQEKEQRQQQDEQWIKKLLSEPLDQFLKQWYAQPLFDSLRRNPAFPLLLQRRQKQNPQKLAQMLAKESLARQPFSLPSNAVFMHGELDTKYATLYQNLHIGSIQISNAGHAAPLENPNACAEAIRKTLETESPIHAS
;
A
#
# COMPACT_ATOMS: atom_id res chain seq x y z
N MET A 1 -4.58 7.31 -0.82
CA MET A 1 -5.00 7.78 -2.16
C MET A 1 -4.33 6.93 -3.22
N GLY A 2 -5.07 5.98 -3.78
CA GLY A 2 -4.63 5.08 -4.84
C GLY A 2 -5.69 4.95 -5.92
N SER A 3 -5.32 4.40 -7.06
CA SER A 3 -6.19 4.09 -8.19
C SER A 3 -5.73 2.81 -8.89
N PRO A 4 -6.61 2.08 -9.60
CA PRO A 4 -6.21 0.89 -10.37
C PRO A 4 -5.01 1.14 -11.29
N GLN A 5 -4.97 2.32 -11.93
CA GLN A 5 -3.90 2.73 -12.84
C GLN A 5 -2.52 2.91 -12.19
N ASP A 6 -2.42 2.78 -10.86
CA ASP A 6 -1.13 2.75 -10.18
C ASP A 6 -0.42 1.40 -10.36
N TRP A 7 -1.15 0.36 -10.77
CA TRP A 7 -0.64 -1.00 -10.98
C TRP A 7 -0.37 -1.33 -12.44
N ASP A 8 -0.82 -0.52 -13.39
CA ASP A 8 -0.75 -0.84 -14.82
C ASP A 8 0.66 -1.25 -15.27
N GLU A 9 1.70 -0.53 -14.83
CA GLU A 9 3.09 -0.86 -15.19
C GLU A 9 3.56 -2.15 -14.55
N VAL A 10 3.26 -2.36 -13.26
CA VAL A 10 3.61 -3.61 -12.57
C VAL A 10 2.93 -4.80 -13.25
N ILE A 11 1.64 -4.68 -13.60
CA ILE A 11 0.84 -5.74 -14.23
C ILE A 11 1.40 -6.14 -15.60
N ARG A 12 1.96 -5.21 -16.38
CA ARG A 12 2.58 -5.52 -17.69
C ARG A 12 3.70 -6.55 -17.62
N HIS A 13 4.32 -6.73 -16.45
CA HIS A 13 5.35 -7.73 -16.22
C HIS A 13 4.82 -9.15 -15.91
N PHE A 14 3.50 -9.34 -15.94
CA PHE A 14 2.83 -10.61 -15.64
C PHE A 14 1.86 -11.01 -16.77
N PRO A 15 2.32 -11.15 -18.02
CA PRO A 15 1.45 -11.47 -19.16
C PRO A 15 0.77 -12.85 -19.03
N ASP A 16 1.37 -13.76 -18.26
CA ASP A 16 0.88 -15.13 -18.06
C ASP A 16 -0.12 -15.25 -16.88
N TYR A 17 -0.43 -14.13 -16.21
CA TYR A 17 -1.35 -14.09 -15.07
C TYR A 17 -2.60 -13.28 -15.41
N ASP A 18 -3.77 -13.76 -14.97
CA ASP A 18 -4.99 -12.95 -14.96
C ASP A 18 -4.92 -11.91 -13.83
N CYS A 19 -4.36 -10.75 -14.14
CA CYS A 19 -4.12 -9.68 -13.20
C CYS A 19 -5.29 -8.68 -13.18
N ARG A 20 -5.90 -8.48 -12.00
CA ARG A 20 -6.98 -7.51 -11.82
C ARG A 20 -6.68 -6.51 -10.71
N ALA A 21 -6.52 -5.23 -11.08
CA ALA A 21 -6.44 -4.14 -10.11
C ALA A 21 -7.81 -3.86 -9.47
N LEU A 22 -7.87 -3.82 -8.14
CA LEU A 22 -9.11 -3.61 -7.38
C LEU A 22 -9.25 -2.15 -6.92
N ALA A 23 -10.46 -1.59 -6.98
CA ALA A 23 -10.79 -0.27 -6.42
C ALA A 23 -12.18 -0.26 -5.81
N HIS A 24 -12.39 0.61 -4.82
CA HIS A 24 -13.64 0.63 -4.07
C HIS A 24 -14.84 1.12 -4.92
N PRO A 25 -16.02 0.48 -4.81
CA PRO A 25 -16.27 -0.77 -4.09
C PRO A 25 -15.62 -1.96 -4.82
N PHE A 26 -14.90 -2.80 -4.08
CA PHE A 26 -14.25 -4.00 -4.61
C PHE A 26 -14.81 -5.23 -3.91
N GLU A 27 -14.81 -6.34 -4.65
CA GLU A 27 -14.99 -7.68 -4.10
C GLU A 27 -13.64 -8.39 -4.15
N ILE A 28 -13.24 -8.98 -3.03
CA ILE A 28 -12.04 -9.81 -2.98
C ILE A 28 -12.39 -11.12 -3.71
N PRO A 29 -11.57 -11.57 -4.68
CA PRO A 29 -11.82 -12.82 -5.39
C PRO A 29 -11.82 -14.01 -4.42
N SER A 30 -12.45 -15.11 -4.82
CA SER A 30 -12.49 -16.35 -4.03
C SER A 30 -11.18 -17.15 -4.07
N SER A 31 -10.28 -16.84 -5.02
CA SER A 31 -8.99 -17.52 -5.22
C SER A 31 -7.94 -16.57 -5.79
N GLY A 32 -6.68 -16.99 -5.77
CA GLY A 32 -5.53 -16.23 -6.24
C GLY A 32 -4.68 -15.64 -5.12
N VAL A 33 -3.74 -14.77 -5.49
CA VAL A 33 -2.84 -14.07 -4.58
C VAL A 33 -3.21 -12.60 -4.55
N LEU A 34 -3.38 -12.03 -3.36
CA LEU A 34 -3.63 -10.60 -3.20
C LEU A 34 -2.32 -9.84 -3.11
N ILE A 35 -2.18 -8.78 -3.89
CA ILE A 35 -1.02 -7.88 -3.80
C ILE A 35 -1.53 -6.51 -3.38
N GLY A 36 -1.03 -6.01 -2.26
CA GLY A 36 -1.55 -4.79 -1.65
C GLY A 36 -0.45 -3.85 -1.19
N TYR A 37 -0.50 -2.61 -1.67
CA TYR A 37 0.37 -1.53 -1.22
C TYR A 37 -0.32 -0.66 -0.15
N SER A 38 0.37 -0.39 0.96
CA SER A 38 -0.06 0.50 2.04
C SER A 38 -1.48 0.17 2.54
N MET A 39 -2.47 1.04 2.33
CA MET A 39 -3.87 0.72 2.68
C MET A 39 -4.38 -0.55 2.01
N GLY A 40 -4.01 -0.83 0.75
CA GLY A 40 -4.38 -2.07 0.06
C GLY A 40 -3.78 -3.31 0.72
N GLY A 41 -2.54 -3.21 1.21
CA GLY A 41 -1.88 -4.30 1.96
C GLY A 41 -2.59 -4.57 3.29
N ARG A 42 -3.00 -3.52 3.99
CA ARG A 42 -3.79 -3.64 5.24
C ARG A 42 -5.14 -4.31 5.03
N ILE A 43 -5.79 -4.03 3.90
CA ILE A 43 -7.03 -4.70 3.51
C ILE A 43 -6.73 -6.18 3.19
N ALA A 44 -5.68 -6.46 2.42
CA ALA A 44 -5.29 -7.82 2.05
C ALA A 44 -4.95 -8.70 3.27
N LEU A 45 -4.36 -8.13 4.32
CA LEU A 45 -4.08 -8.83 5.59
C LEU A 45 -5.32 -9.43 6.26
N ARG A 46 -6.52 -8.93 5.96
CA ARG A 46 -7.79 -9.46 6.50
C ARG A 46 -8.35 -10.64 5.69
N SER A 47 -7.77 -10.93 4.53
CA SER A 47 -8.21 -12.02 3.66
C SER A 47 -7.53 -13.34 4.05
N PRO A 48 -8.23 -14.49 3.93
CA PRO A 48 -7.60 -15.80 4.06
C PRO A 48 -6.65 -16.13 2.90
N LEU A 49 -6.79 -15.47 1.74
CA LEU A 49 -5.94 -15.72 0.57
C LEU A 49 -4.47 -15.41 0.85
N PRO A 50 -3.51 -16.11 0.20
CA PRO A 50 -2.11 -15.70 0.18
C PRO A 50 -1.96 -14.24 -0.24
N LYS A 51 -1.01 -13.52 0.36
CA LYS A 51 -0.82 -12.11 0.04
C LYS A 51 0.61 -11.62 0.05
N ILE A 52 0.89 -10.67 -0.83
CA ILE A 52 2.10 -9.86 -0.85
C ILE A 52 1.74 -8.47 -0.37
N VAL A 53 2.42 -8.01 0.68
CA VAL A 53 2.08 -6.82 1.46
C VAL A 53 3.22 -5.81 1.34
N ILE A 54 3.01 -4.74 0.58
CA ILE A 54 4.05 -3.75 0.26
C ILE A 54 3.86 -2.50 1.10
N SER A 55 4.84 -2.16 1.94
CA SER A 55 4.86 -0.96 2.79
C SER A 55 3.53 -0.73 3.53
N ALA A 56 3.03 -1.77 4.20
CA ALA A 56 1.77 -1.73 4.94
C ALA A 56 1.93 -2.20 6.38
N HIS A 57 1.20 -1.55 7.29
CA HIS A 57 1.33 -1.79 8.73
C HIS A 57 0.47 -2.99 9.14
N PRO A 58 0.99 -3.95 9.93
CA PRO A 58 0.21 -5.11 10.37
C PRO A 58 -0.86 -4.80 11.44
N GLY A 59 -1.03 -3.53 11.83
CA GLY A 59 -1.88 -3.08 12.93
C GLY A 59 -1.08 -2.49 14.10
N LEU A 60 -1.71 -1.64 14.91
CA LEU A 60 -1.09 -1.04 16.11
C LEU A 60 -1.33 -1.93 17.32
N GLN A 61 -0.36 -2.03 18.23
CA GLN A 61 -0.42 -2.98 19.34
C GLN A 61 -1.05 -2.38 20.59
N THR A 62 -0.84 -1.08 20.85
CA THR A 62 -1.30 -0.43 22.08
C THR A 62 -2.54 0.45 21.85
N ALA A 63 -3.30 0.67 22.94
CA ALA A 63 -4.44 1.59 22.91
C ALA A 63 -3.99 3.04 22.63
N GLN A 64 -2.86 3.45 23.21
CA GLN A 64 -2.30 4.79 23.03
C GLN A 64 -1.92 5.06 21.56
N GLU A 65 -1.25 4.13 20.89
CA GLU A 65 -0.94 4.26 19.46
C GLU A 65 -2.21 4.37 18.61
N LYS A 66 -3.24 3.57 18.93
CA LYS A 66 -4.53 3.61 18.22
C LYS A 66 -5.23 4.95 18.40
N GLU A 67 -5.25 5.50 19.61
CA GLU A 67 -5.84 6.81 19.89
C GLU A 67 -5.11 7.93 19.15
N GLN A 68 -3.77 7.96 19.21
CA GLN A 68 -2.96 8.92 18.47
C GLN A 68 -3.22 8.83 16.96
N ARG A 69 -3.29 7.60 16.43
CA ARG A 69 -3.56 7.39 15.02
C ARG A 69 -4.97 7.83 14.62
N GLN A 70 -5.96 7.60 15.47
CA GLN A 70 -7.33 8.05 15.25
C GLN A 70 -7.38 9.57 15.13
N GLN A 71 -6.76 10.29 16.07
CA GLN A 71 -6.70 11.76 16.03
C GLN A 71 -6.02 12.27 14.75
N GLN A 72 -4.93 11.62 14.31
CA GLN A 72 -4.25 11.96 13.06
C GLN A 72 -5.15 11.73 11.83
N ASP A 73 -5.84 10.58 11.76
CA ASP A 73 -6.75 10.29 10.66
C ASP A 73 -7.93 11.28 10.63
N GLU A 74 -8.48 11.64 11.80
CA GLU A 74 -9.55 12.66 11.93
C GLU A 74 -9.11 14.05 11.44
N GLN A 75 -7.88 14.46 11.76
CA GLN A 75 -7.31 15.70 11.23
C GLN A 75 -7.20 15.67 9.70
N TRP A 76 -6.73 14.58 9.11
CA TRP A 76 -6.65 14.44 7.66
C TRP A 76 -8.04 14.43 7.01
N ILE A 77 -9.00 13.72 7.60
CA ILE A 77 -10.38 13.69 7.12
C ILE A 77 -10.98 15.10 7.16
N LYS A 78 -10.77 15.84 8.26
CA LYS A 78 -11.24 17.22 8.36
C LYS A 78 -10.67 18.09 7.25
N LYS A 79 -9.35 18.10 7.06
CA LYS A 79 -8.69 18.86 5.98
C LYS A 79 -9.23 18.50 4.60
N LEU A 80 -9.37 17.21 4.32
CA LEU A 80 -9.88 16.70 3.05
C LEU A 80 -11.30 17.17 2.74
N LEU A 81 -12.14 17.35 3.77
CA LEU A 81 -13.52 17.79 3.62
C LEU A 81 -13.67 19.32 3.64
N SER A 82 -12.75 20.05 4.28
CA SER A 82 -12.84 21.50 4.44
C SER A 82 -11.98 22.31 3.47
N GLU A 83 -10.97 21.71 2.85
CA GLU A 83 -10.03 22.40 1.96
C GLU A 83 -10.24 22.00 0.49
N PRO A 84 -9.86 22.87 -0.47
CA PRO A 84 -9.73 22.47 -1.86
C PRO A 84 -8.79 21.26 -2.00
N LEU A 85 -9.18 20.28 -2.83
CA LEU A 85 -8.43 19.02 -2.95
C LEU A 85 -6.95 19.24 -3.30
N ASP A 86 -6.64 20.22 -4.15
CA ASP A 86 -5.25 20.55 -4.50
C ASP A 86 -4.42 20.97 -3.29
N GLN A 87 -5.00 21.72 -2.35
CA GLN A 87 -4.35 22.14 -1.13
C GLN A 87 -4.13 20.94 -0.19
N PHE A 88 -5.13 20.07 -0.07
CA PHE A 88 -5.01 18.83 0.68
C PHE A 88 -3.89 17.94 0.10
N LEU A 89 -3.85 17.75 -1.22
CA LEU A 89 -2.86 16.91 -1.89
C LEU A 89 -1.43 17.42 -1.68
N LYS A 90 -1.22 18.74 -1.74
CA LYS A 90 0.07 19.36 -1.43
C LYS A 90 0.52 19.02 -0.01
N GLN A 91 -0.37 19.15 0.98
CA GLN A 91 -0.06 18.80 2.37
C GLN A 91 0.16 17.30 2.56
N TRP A 92 -0.66 16.47 1.92
CA TRP A 92 -0.57 15.02 2.03
C TRP A 92 0.78 14.50 1.52
N TYR A 93 1.19 14.96 0.34
CA TYR A 93 2.46 14.52 -0.27
C TYR A 93 3.68 15.24 0.30
N ALA A 94 3.51 16.31 1.10
CA ALA A 94 4.59 16.93 1.86
C ALA A 94 5.00 16.12 3.10
N GLN A 95 4.27 15.06 3.45
CA GLN A 95 4.69 14.14 4.52
C GLN A 95 6.04 13.49 4.15
N PRO A 96 6.99 13.35 5.11
CA PRO A 96 8.31 12.76 4.85
C PRO A 96 8.27 11.38 4.19
N LEU A 97 7.19 10.62 4.45
CA LEU A 97 6.94 9.30 3.87
C LEU A 97 6.97 9.30 2.33
N PHE A 98 6.68 10.44 1.69
CA PHE A 98 6.61 10.58 0.23
C PHE A 98 7.78 11.37 -0.36
N ASP A 99 8.87 11.58 0.37
CA ASP A 99 10.02 12.38 -0.10
C ASP A 99 10.71 11.79 -1.33
N SER A 100 10.84 10.47 -1.42
CA SER A 100 11.35 9.80 -2.63
C SER A 100 10.34 9.89 -3.77
N LEU A 101 9.06 9.64 -3.50
CA LEU A 101 7.98 9.73 -4.48
C LEU A 101 7.89 11.13 -5.11
N ARG A 102 8.03 12.20 -4.32
CA ARG A 102 8.03 13.59 -4.83
C ARG A 102 9.19 13.91 -5.77
N ARG A 103 10.31 13.19 -5.65
CA ARG A 103 11.49 13.31 -6.54
C ARG A 103 11.36 12.46 -7.80
N ASN A 104 10.37 11.57 -7.87
CA ASN A 104 10.16 10.74 -9.04
C ASN A 104 9.65 11.59 -10.23
N PRO A 105 10.20 11.44 -11.45
CA PRO A 105 9.76 12.20 -12.62
C PRO A 105 8.27 12.05 -12.97
N ALA A 106 7.64 10.94 -12.60
CA ALA A 106 6.22 10.68 -12.84
C ALA A 106 5.29 11.37 -11.81
N PHE A 107 5.84 11.99 -10.76
CA PHE A 107 5.06 12.60 -9.69
C PHE A 107 4.05 13.67 -10.15
N PRO A 108 4.37 14.58 -11.10
CA PRO A 108 3.38 15.54 -11.59
C PRO A 108 2.16 14.88 -12.25
N LEU A 109 2.38 13.84 -13.05
CA LEU A 109 1.30 13.07 -13.68
C LEU A 109 0.48 12.33 -12.63
N LEU A 110 1.12 11.71 -11.64
CA LEU A 110 0.46 11.11 -10.50
C LEU A 110 -0.47 12.12 -9.80
N LEU A 111 0.04 13.32 -9.51
CA LEU A 111 -0.73 14.37 -8.85
C LEU A 111 -1.96 14.76 -9.67
N GLN A 112 -1.83 14.97 -10.99
CA GLN A 112 -2.96 15.24 -11.88
C GLN A 112 -4.04 14.16 -11.82
N ARG A 113 -3.67 12.88 -11.68
CA ARG A 113 -4.64 11.80 -11.49
C ARG A 113 -5.36 11.91 -10.14
N ARG A 114 -4.64 12.29 -9.07
CA ARG A 114 -5.22 12.45 -7.73
C ARG A 114 -6.20 13.62 -7.64
N GLN A 115 -5.96 14.70 -8.39
CA GLN A 115 -6.85 15.86 -8.45
C GLN A 115 -8.25 15.53 -9.00
N LYS A 116 -8.40 14.41 -9.73
CA LYS A 116 -9.69 13.96 -10.27
C LYS A 116 -10.46 13.08 -9.28
N GLN A 117 -9.92 12.80 -8.10
CA GLN A 117 -10.60 11.97 -7.10
C GLN A 117 -11.68 12.75 -6.36
N ASN A 118 -12.68 12.04 -5.87
CA ASN A 118 -13.75 12.65 -5.08
C ASN A 118 -13.34 12.75 -3.59
N PRO A 119 -13.24 13.95 -3.00
CA PRO A 119 -12.80 14.12 -1.61
C PRO A 119 -13.69 13.40 -0.59
N GLN A 120 -15.01 13.38 -0.79
CA GLN A 120 -15.95 12.72 0.11
C GLN A 120 -15.72 11.20 0.14
N LYS A 121 -15.51 10.57 -1.03
CA LYS A 121 -15.18 9.14 -1.12
C LYS A 121 -13.82 8.83 -0.48
N LEU A 122 -12.83 9.71 -0.66
CA LEU A 122 -11.53 9.57 -0.02
C LEU A 122 -11.63 9.67 1.51
N ALA A 123 -12.41 10.61 2.04
CA ALA A 123 -12.64 10.76 3.47
C ALA A 123 -13.36 9.55 4.07
N GLN A 124 -14.39 9.05 3.39
CA GLN A 124 -15.08 7.81 3.77
C GLN A 124 -14.12 6.62 3.82
N MET A 125 -13.24 6.48 2.83
CA MET A 125 -12.24 5.41 2.82
C MET A 125 -11.18 5.56 3.90
N LEU A 126 -10.67 6.77 4.15
CA LEU A 126 -9.72 7.03 5.24
C LEU A 126 -10.33 6.71 6.60
N ALA A 127 -11.58 7.11 6.82
CA ALA A 127 -12.30 6.74 8.02
C ALA A 127 -12.44 5.22 8.11
N LYS A 128 -13.11 4.60 7.12
CA LYS A 128 -13.41 3.16 7.05
C LYS A 128 -12.16 2.32 7.32
N GLU A 129 -11.08 2.62 6.62
CA GLU A 129 -9.84 1.85 6.66
C GLU A 129 -8.77 2.45 7.57
N SER A 130 -9.13 3.25 8.58
CA SER A 130 -8.19 3.77 9.55
C SER A 130 -7.34 2.65 10.19
N LEU A 131 -6.03 2.89 10.31
CA LEU A 131 -5.11 1.97 10.99
C LEU A 131 -5.43 1.84 12.49
N ALA A 132 -6.02 2.87 13.11
CA ALA A 132 -6.43 2.83 14.51
C ALA A 132 -7.45 1.72 14.82
N ARG A 133 -8.25 1.34 13.81
CA ARG A 133 -9.31 0.33 13.93
C ARG A 133 -8.91 -1.03 13.38
N GLN A 134 -7.72 -1.15 12.83
CA GLN A 134 -7.21 -2.41 12.30
C GLN A 134 -6.70 -3.30 13.45
N PRO A 135 -7.10 -4.58 13.50
CA PRO A 135 -6.50 -5.53 14.42
C PRO A 135 -5.04 -5.82 14.03
N PHE A 136 -4.18 -6.04 15.02
CA PHE A 136 -2.82 -6.53 14.76
C PHE A 136 -2.87 -7.96 14.21
N SER A 137 -2.18 -8.22 13.10
CA SER A 137 -2.12 -9.54 12.48
C SER A 137 -0.84 -9.75 11.68
N LEU A 138 -0.20 -10.90 11.86
CA LEU A 138 0.94 -11.40 11.10
C LEU A 138 0.62 -12.81 10.58
N PRO A 139 -0.24 -12.92 9.56
CA PRO A 139 -0.63 -14.22 9.05
C PRO A 139 0.56 -14.88 8.32
N SER A 140 0.72 -16.20 8.48
CA SER A 140 1.84 -16.96 7.91
C SER A 140 1.85 -16.97 6.38
N ASN A 141 0.71 -16.72 5.74
CA ASN A 141 0.58 -16.61 4.29
C ASN A 141 0.70 -15.15 3.78
N ALA A 142 1.36 -14.28 4.53
CA ALA A 142 1.73 -12.94 4.09
C ALA A 142 3.24 -12.80 3.91
N VAL A 143 3.65 -12.38 2.72
CA VAL A 143 5.02 -11.95 2.44
C VAL A 143 5.07 -10.43 2.47
N PHE A 144 5.94 -9.89 3.32
CA PHE A 144 6.10 -8.45 3.49
C PHE A 144 7.22 -7.91 2.60
N MET A 145 6.99 -6.74 2.01
CA MET A 145 7.96 -6.04 1.19
C MET A 145 7.98 -4.56 1.56
N HIS A 146 9.10 -3.88 1.35
CA HIS A 146 9.19 -2.42 1.46
C HIS A 146 10.19 -1.85 0.46
N GLY A 147 10.05 -0.58 0.12
CA GLY A 147 11.07 0.12 -0.65
C GLY A 147 12.37 0.30 0.15
N GLU A 148 13.51 0.22 -0.53
CA GLU A 148 14.84 0.53 0.01
C GLU A 148 14.92 1.89 0.71
N LEU A 149 14.20 2.90 0.21
CA LEU A 149 14.17 4.25 0.75
C LEU A 149 13.08 4.43 1.82
N ASP A 150 12.25 3.41 2.09
CA ASP A 150 11.19 3.45 3.10
C ASP A 150 11.72 3.02 4.48
N THR A 151 12.55 3.87 5.08
CA THR A 151 13.19 3.61 6.38
C THR A 151 12.17 3.38 7.49
N LYS A 152 11.00 4.03 7.41
CA LYS A 152 9.92 3.84 8.38
C LYS A 152 9.44 2.39 8.40
N TYR A 153 9.16 1.80 7.23
CA TYR A 153 8.66 0.42 7.17
C TYR A 153 9.78 -0.61 7.34
N ALA A 154 11.01 -0.30 6.93
CA ALA A 154 12.17 -1.13 7.27
C ALA A 154 12.32 -1.28 8.80
N THR A 155 12.32 -0.16 9.54
CA THR A 155 12.40 -0.18 11.02
C THR A 155 11.18 -0.84 11.65
N LEU A 156 9.98 -0.59 11.12
CA LEU A 156 8.75 -1.24 11.61
C LEU A 156 8.85 -2.76 11.52
N TYR A 157 9.23 -3.29 10.35
CA TYR A 157 9.32 -4.73 10.13
C TYR A 157 10.43 -5.36 10.95
N GLN A 158 11.57 -4.67 11.09
CA GLN A 158 12.64 -5.09 11.97
C GLN A 158 12.19 -5.19 13.44
N ASN A 159 11.52 -4.16 13.97
CA ASN A 159 11.05 -4.14 15.36
C ASN A 159 9.99 -5.23 15.65
N LEU A 160 9.21 -5.59 14.64
CA LEU A 160 8.21 -6.65 14.73
C LEU A 160 8.76 -8.04 14.38
N HIS A 161 10.06 -8.17 14.11
CA HIS A 161 10.72 -9.41 13.70
C HIS A 161 10.08 -10.04 12.44
N ILE A 162 9.64 -9.20 11.51
CA ILE A 162 9.04 -9.61 10.24
C ILE A 162 10.14 -9.72 9.20
N GLY A 163 10.33 -10.92 8.64
CA GLY A 163 11.13 -11.09 7.43
C GLY A 163 10.49 -10.30 6.29
N SER A 164 11.25 -9.41 5.66
CA SER A 164 10.74 -8.57 4.58
C SER A 164 11.71 -8.46 3.41
N ILE A 165 11.17 -8.35 2.20
CA ILE A 165 11.93 -8.22 0.96
C ILE A 165 12.05 -6.74 0.60
N GLN A 166 13.28 -6.29 0.36
CA GLN A 166 13.56 -4.93 -0.05
C GLN A 166 13.39 -4.75 -1.57
N ILE A 167 12.67 -3.71 -1.99
CA ILE A 167 12.51 -3.30 -3.39
C ILE A 167 13.48 -2.16 -3.69
N SER A 168 14.43 -2.40 -4.59
CA SER A 168 15.51 -1.46 -4.91
C SER A 168 15.02 -0.14 -5.51
N ASN A 169 15.69 0.96 -5.18
CA ASN A 169 15.45 2.31 -5.71
C ASN A 169 13.98 2.76 -5.61
N ALA A 170 13.29 2.38 -4.53
CA ALA A 170 11.91 2.73 -4.26
C ALA A 170 11.74 3.16 -2.81
N GLY A 171 10.86 4.12 -2.53
CA GLY A 171 10.39 4.41 -1.18
C GLY A 171 9.05 3.77 -0.88
N HIS A 172 8.19 4.50 -0.16
CA HIS A 172 6.92 3.97 0.34
C HIS A 172 6.01 3.47 -0.78
N ALA A 173 5.93 4.21 -1.88
CA ALA A 173 5.04 3.90 -2.99
C ALA A 173 5.76 3.08 -4.06
N ALA A 174 6.38 1.96 -3.66
CA ALA A 174 7.24 1.16 -4.55
C ALA A 174 6.62 0.79 -5.92
N PRO A 175 5.32 0.41 -6.04
CA PRO A 175 4.70 0.18 -7.34
C PRO A 175 4.69 1.39 -8.29
N LEU A 176 4.72 2.62 -7.73
CA LEU A 176 4.76 3.87 -8.49
C LEU A 176 6.18 4.38 -8.72
N GLU A 177 7.10 4.10 -7.79
CA GLU A 177 8.46 4.65 -7.83
C GLU A 177 9.40 3.82 -8.70
N ASN A 178 9.34 2.49 -8.57
CA ASN A 178 10.12 1.56 -9.38
C ASN A 178 9.28 0.30 -9.70
N PRO A 179 8.34 0.41 -10.66
CA PRO A 179 7.44 -0.69 -11.00
C PRO A 179 8.19 -1.95 -11.47
N ASN A 180 9.31 -1.80 -12.16
CA ASN A 180 10.13 -2.92 -12.64
C ASN A 180 10.72 -3.73 -11.47
N ALA A 181 11.36 -3.05 -10.51
CA ALA A 181 11.90 -3.73 -9.34
C ALA A 181 10.80 -4.31 -8.43
N CYS A 182 9.66 -3.61 -8.34
CA CYS A 182 8.49 -4.11 -7.63
C CYS A 182 7.97 -5.42 -8.27
N ALA A 183 7.79 -5.44 -9.58
CA ALA A 183 7.35 -6.63 -10.32
C ALA A 183 8.36 -7.78 -10.21
N GLU A 184 9.66 -7.48 -10.28
CA GLU A 184 10.72 -8.47 -10.07
C GLU A 184 10.63 -9.15 -8.70
N ALA A 185 10.45 -8.37 -7.63
CA ALA A 185 10.29 -8.88 -6.27
C ALA A 185 9.02 -9.74 -6.14
N ILE A 186 7.90 -9.27 -6.68
CA ILE A 186 6.63 -10.01 -6.71
C ILE A 186 6.79 -11.35 -7.42
N ARG A 187 7.39 -11.36 -8.62
CA ARG A 187 7.54 -12.57 -9.42
C ARG A 187 8.36 -13.64 -8.69
N LYS A 188 9.50 -13.24 -8.13
CA LYS A 188 10.34 -14.14 -7.32
C LYS A 188 9.55 -14.77 -6.17
N THR A 189 8.75 -13.98 -5.47
CA THR A 189 7.90 -14.50 -4.39
C THR A 189 6.85 -15.49 -4.90
N LEU A 190 6.20 -15.18 -6.04
CA LEU A 190 5.22 -16.10 -6.63
C LEU A 190 5.86 -17.42 -7.08
N GLU A 191 7.10 -17.39 -7.58
CA GLU A 191 7.85 -18.57 -7.99
C GLU A 191 8.31 -19.42 -6.79
N THR A 192 8.74 -18.80 -5.68
CA THR A 192 9.20 -19.51 -4.49
C THR A 192 8.08 -20.13 -3.66
N GLU A 193 6.90 -19.52 -3.67
CA GLU A 193 5.73 -19.98 -2.91
C GLU A 193 4.80 -20.89 -3.73
N SER A 194 5.07 -21.07 -5.04
CA SER A 194 4.33 -22.00 -5.89
C SER A 194 4.82 -23.44 -5.64
N PRO A 195 3.95 -24.41 -5.30
CA PRO A 195 4.30 -25.82 -5.23
C PRO A 195 4.41 -26.43 -6.65
N ILE A 196 5.15 -25.81 -7.57
CA ILE A 196 5.24 -26.25 -8.99
C ILE A 196 6.39 -27.25 -9.23
N HIS A 197 7.14 -27.66 -8.20
CA HIS A 197 8.12 -28.75 -8.30
C HIS A 197 7.94 -29.88 -7.28
N ALA A 198 6.74 -30.03 -6.72
CA ALA A 198 6.37 -31.23 -5.96
C ALA A 198 5.57 -32.20 -6.85
N SER A 199 6.24 -32.77 -7.85
CA SER A 199 5.80 -33.96 -8.58
C SER A 199 6.99 -34.68 -9.18
#